data_AF-A0A3M1AVV3-F1
#
_entry.id   AF-A0A3M1AVV3-F1
#
_cell.length_a   1.000
_cell.length_b   1.000
_cell.length_c   1.000
_cell.angle_alpha   90.00
_cell.angle_beta   90.00
_cell.angle_gamma   90.00
#
_symmetry.space_group_name_H-M   'P 1'
#
loop_
_entity.id
_entity.type
_entity.pdbx_description
1 polymer ?
#
loop_
_entity_poly.entity_id
_entity_poly.type
_entity_poly.pdbx_seq_one_letter_code
_entity_poly.pdbx_strand_id
1 'polypeptide(L)'
;TQATFDFDNTMKLDYNTDAFGEDDIIKKIEAGNVSLPLRGTLIQGSQSLFGLKTEMQFGRLRLTTVASQQKSEREEITLQGGSQFQTFEVFADEYDENRHFFLTHYNRNHFEDALSDLPQIKTLFTVQNIQVWVTDTRNATENIRNIVAIADLGETTRTTNTNPDLQPPAVPVYTDLNGDPLPDNNANPIYGKLLADRRTRTVEKVVNELRGPNFNLQQGRDFEKVTARQLSPTEFTYHPNLGFISLNVNIQPDQVVGIAFEYSYGDSVYQVGEIAEDIPQNTDTTTQNVLFVKMLKGTTQPVDLPTWDLMMKNVYSIGAFNVSREDFKLDIYYED
;
A
#
# COMPACT_ATOMS: atom_id res chain seq x y z
N THR A 1 -7.30 -27.96 -20.92
CA THR A 1 -7.38 -28.40 -19.51
C THR A 1 -6.42 -29.56 -19.29
N GLN A 2 -5.11 -29.30 -19.02
CA GLN A 2 -4.15 -30.36 -18.63
C GLN A 2 -2.76 -29.87 -18.18
N ALA A 3 -2.57 -28.59 -17.85
CA ALA A 3 -1.24 -28.07 -17.47
C ALA A 3 -0.83 -28.35 -16.00
N THR A 4 -1.72 -28.92 -15.20
CA THR A 4 -1.49 -29.12 -13.74
C THR A 4 -1.08 -30.56 -13.38
N PHE A 5 -0.95 -31.47 -14.35
CA PHE A 5 -0.65 -32.89 -14.11
C PHE A 5 0.75 -33.35 -14.53
N ASP A 6 1.60 -32.44 -15.04
CA ASP A 6 2.94 -32.81 -15.53
C ASP A 6 4.02 -32.86 -14.42
N PHE A 7 3.62 -32.67 -13.15
CA PHE A 7 4.54 -32.64 -12.01
C PHE A 7 4.90 -34.03 -11.46
N ASP A 8 4.13 -35.08 -11.77
CA ASP A 8 4.32 -36.43 -11.20
C ASP A 8 4.57 -37.54 -12.24
N ASN A 9 4.77 -37.20 -13.51
CA ASN A 9 5.03 -38.23 -14.53
C ASN A 9 6.49 -38.71 -14.47
N THR A 10 6.75 -39.57 -13.48
CA THR A 10 8.07 -40.14 -13.20
C THR A 10 8.34 -41.35 -14.10
N MET A 11 8.87 -41.12 -15.30
CA MET A 11 9.35 -42.21 -16.15
C MET A 11 10.77 -42.60 -15.74
N LYS A 12 11.00 -43.87 -15.35
CA LYS A 12 12.33 -44.42 -15.09
C LYS A 12 12.44 -45.83 -15.66
N LEU A 13 13.42 -46.04 -16.53
CA LEU A 13 13.87 -47.35 -16.99
C LEU A 13 15.20 -47.66 -16.29
N ASP A 14 15.33 -48.86 -15.73
CA ASP A 14 16.53 -49.28 -14.99
C ASP A 14 16.97 -50.67 -15.50
N TYR A 15 18.23 -50.79 -15.88
CA TYR A 15 18.89 -52.03 -16.22
C TYR A 15 20.12 -52.20 -15.33
N ASN A 16 20.14 -53.26 -14.52
CA ASN A 16 21.23 -53.59 -13.62
C ASN A 16 21.77 -55.01 -13.92
N THR A 17 23.07 -55.09 -14.17
CA THR A 17 23.78 -56.34 -14.49
C THR A 17 24.24 -57.11 -13.26
N ASP A 18 24.21 -56.51 -12.07
CA ASP A 18 24.54 -57.18 -10.80
C ASP A 18 23.68 -58.43 -10.55
N ALA A 19 22.49 -58.51 -11.17
CA ALA A 19 21.60 -59.67 -11.10
C ALA A 19 22.00 -60.84 -12.02
N PHE A 20 22.96 -60.65 -12.92
CA PHE A 20 23.31 -61.60 -13.99
C PHE A 20 24.80 -61.99 -14.03
N GLY A 21 25.71 -61.21 -13.39
CA GLY A 21 27.12 -61.59 -13.19
C GLY A 21 27.99 -60.49 -12.57
N GLU A 22 28.93 -60.87 -11.70
CA GLU A 22 29.81 -59.91 -10.99
C GLU A 22 30.86 -59.25 -11.90
N ASP A 23 31.22 -59.89 -13.02
CA ASP A 23 32.33 -59.50 -13.89
C ASP A 23 31.96 -58.48 -15.00
N ASP A 24 30.71 -58.01 -15.05
CA ASP A 24 30.27 -57.10 -16.11
C ASP A 24 30.85 -55.68 -15.95
N ILE A 25 31.38 -55.13 -17.04
CA ILE A 25 31.95 -53.76 -17.10
C ILE A 25 30.85 -52.71 -16.95
N ILE A 26 29.71 -52.90 -17.61
CA ILE A 26 28.53 -52.04 -17.46
C ILE A 26 27.78 -52.55 -16.24
N LYS A 27 27.64 -51.72 -15.22
CA LYS A 27 26.92 -52.04 -13.98
C LYS A 27 25.46 -51.61 -14.03
N LYS A 28 25.21 -50.40 -14.53
CA LYS A 28 23.87 -49.83 -14.54
C LYS A 28 23.59 -48.93 -15.73
N ILE A 29 22.40 -49.01 -16.30
CA ILE A 29 21.86 -48.04 -17.26
C ILE A 29 20.50 -47.58 -16.75
N GLU A 30 20.36 -46.27 -16.54
CA GLU A 30 19.09 -45.63 -16.15
C GLU A 30 18.68 -44.62 -17.23
N ALA A 31 17.40 -44.58 -17.59
CA ALA A 31 16.85 -43.59 -18.52
C ALA A 31 15.57 -42.97 -17.97
N GLY A 32 15.37 -41.66 -18.18
CA GLY A 32 14.26 -40.90 -17.63
C GLY A 32 14.71 -40.11 -16.39
N ASN A 33 13.99 -40.22 -15.27
CA ASN A 33 14.36 -39.53 -14.04
C ASN A 33 15.54 -40.22 -13.34
N VAL A 34 16.71 -39.58 -13.40
CA VAL A 34 17.97 -40.06 -12.85
C VAL A 34 18.48 -39.09 -11.77
N SER A 35 19.29 -39.61 -10.85
CA SER A 35 19.97 -38.82 -9.83
C SER A 35 21.46 -39.15 -9.81
N LEU A 36 22.27 -38.12 -9.53
CA LEU A 36 23.72 -38.25 -9.39
C LEU A 36 24.15 -37.68 -8.04
N PRO A 37 23.89 -38.36 -6.92
CA PRO A 37 24.38 -37.91 -5.62
C PRO A 37 25.91 -37.98 -5.60
N LEU A 38 26.58 -36.83 -5.47
CA LEU A 38 28.03 -36.74 -5.28
C LEU A 38 28.34 -36.63 -3.79
N ARG A 39 29.43 -37.25 -3.34
CA ARG A 39 29.85 -37.28 -1.93
C ARG A 39 30.69 -36.05 -1.51
N GLY A 40 30.96 -35.12 -2.43
CA GLY A 40 31.78 -33.95 -2.18
C GLY A 40 30.93 -32.74 -1.76
N THR A 41 31.50 -31.87 -0.92
CA THR A 41 30.85 -30.62 -0.50
C THR A 41 31.04 -29.48 -1.51
N LEU A 42 32.14 -29.52 -2.29
CA LEU A 42 32.48 -28.51 -3.30
C LEU A 42 31.65 -28.62 -4.59
N ILE A 43 31.29 -29.85 -4.98
CA ILE A 43 30.46 -30.12 -6.16
C ILE A 43 29.29 -30.97 -5.71
N GLN A 44 28.16 -30.32 -5.47
CA GLN A 44 26.92 -30.98 -5.10
C GLN A 44 26.22 -31.49 -6.36
N GLY A 45 26.08 -32.80 -6.47
CA GLY A 45 25.40 -33.44 -7.58
C GLY A 45 23.91 -33.05 -7.64
N SER A 46 23.36 -33.00 -8.86
CA SER A 46 21.96 -32.63 -9.07
C SER A 46 21.03 -33.81 -8.76
N GLN A 47 19.89 -33.51 -8.13
CA GLN A 47 18.82 -34.45 -7.84
C GLN A 47 17.63 -34.08 -8.74
N SER A 48 17.00 -35.08 -9.36
CA SER A 48 15.92 -34.91 -10.34
C SER A 48 16.36 -34.38 -11.71
N LEU A 49 17.11 -35.20 -12.43
CA LEU A 49 17.53 -34.95 -13.82
C LEU A 49 16.69 -35.82 -14.76
N PHE A 50 16.26 -35.28 -15.90
CA PHE A 50 15.66 -36.11 -16.96
C PHE A 50 16.69 -36.41 -18.04
N GLY A 51 17.12 -37.67 -18.15
CA GLY A 51 18.17 -38.05 -19.10
C GLY A 51 18.61 -39.50 -19.01
N LEU A 52 19.81 -39.77 -19.54
CA LEU A 52 20.45 -41.07 -19.55
C LEU A 52 21.62 -41.07 -18.55
N LYS A 53 21.69 -42.09 -17.70
CA LYS A 53 22.79 -42.33 -16.77
C LYS A 53 23.35 -43.74 -16.98
N THR A 54 24.67 -43.84 -16.98
CA THR A 54 25.38 -45.12 -17.12
C THR A 54 26.49 -45.22 -16.09
N GLU A 55 26.52 -46.35 -15.37
CA GLU A 55 27.57 -46.69 -14.41
C GLU A 55 28.40 -47.86 -14.96
N MET A 56 29.71 -47.67 -15.00
CA MET A 56 30.69 -48.66 -15.45
C MET A 56 31.75 -48.86 -14.36
N GLN A 57 32.25 -50.09 -14.23
CA GLN A 57 33.29 -50.42 -13.26
C GLN A 57 34.44 -51.17 -13.94
N PHE A 58 35.64 -50.58 -13.87
CA PHE A 58 36.89 -51.13 -14.37
C PHE A 58 37.80 -51.45 -13.19
N GLY A 59 37.67 -52.67 -12.64
CA GLY A 59 38.36 -53.06 -11.40
C GLY A 59 37.98 -52.15 -10.23
N ARG A 60 38.92 -51.29 -9.79
CA ARG A 60 38.71 -50.32 -8.70
C ARG A 60 38.21 -48.95 -9.18
N LEU A 61 38.20 -48.69 -10.48
CA LEU A 61 37.71 -47.43 -11.05
C LEU A 61 36.21 -47.54 -11.32
N ARG A 62 35.42 -46.63 -10.75
CA ARG A 62 33.99 -46.51 -11.04
C ARG A 62 33.75 -45.24 -11.85
N LEU A 63 33.27 -45.39 -13.07
CA LEU A 63 32.94 -44.29 -13.97
C LEU A 63 31.42 -44.16 -14.07
N THR A 64 30.89 -43.00 -13.70
CA THR A 64 29.47 -42.68 -13.85
C THR A 64 29.34 -41.55 -14.86
N THR A 65 28.60 -41.79 -15.95
CA THR A 65 28.32 -40.80 -17.00
C THR A 65 26.84 -40.45 -16.96
N VAL A 66 26.53 -39.15 -17.05
CA VAL A 66 25.14 -38.65 -17.08
C VAL A 66 25.02 -37.62 -18.18
N ALA A 67 24.03 -37.79 -19.06
CA ALA A 67 23.62 -36.80 -20.05
C ALA A 67 22.15 -36.50 -19.80
N SER A 68 21.84 -35.30 -19.33
CA SER A 68 20.49 -34.96 -18.88
C SER A 68 20.16 -33.49 -19.06
N GLN A 69 18.86 -33.22 -19.09
CA GLN A 69 18.31 -31.88 -18.93
C GLN A 69 17.94 -31.69 -17.46
N GLN A 70 18.50 -30.66 -16.83
CA GLN A 70 18.12 -30.27 -15.48
C GLN A 70 16.75 -29.58 -15.53
N LYS A 71 15.78 -30.13 -14.79
CA LYS A 71 14.42 -29.58 -14.71
C LYS A 71 14.15 -28.81 -13.40
N SER A 72 15.11 -28.78 -12.48
CA SER A 72 14.98 -28.13 -11.17
C SER A 72 16.04 -27.06 -10.98
N GLU A 73 15.60 -25.90 -10.52
CA GLU A 73 16.45 -24.82 -10.01
C GLU A 73 16.68 -25.01 -8.52
N ARG A 74 17.88 -24.68 -8.03
CA ARG A 74 18.24 -24.83 -6.62
C ARG A 74 18.03 -23.49 -5.92
N GLU A 75 17.03 -23.41 -5.07
CA GLU A 75 16.87 -22.30 -4.13
C GLU A 75 17.61 -22.61 -2.83
N GLU A 76 18.43 -21.67 -2.37
CA GLU A 76 19.13 -21.76 -1.08
C GLU A 76 18.44 -20.84 -0.07
N ILE A 77 17.79 -21.43 0.93
CA ILE A 77 17.17 -20.69 2.03
C ILE A 77 18.14 -20.78 3.21
N THR A 78 18.69 -19.65 3.64
CA THR A 78 19.53 -19.61 4.83
C THR A 78 18.66 -19.44 6.07
N LEU A 79 18.54 -20.52 6.85
CA LEU A 79 17.87 -20.53 8.14
C LEU A 79 18.93 -20.36 9.24
N GLN A 80 18.91 -19.25 9.97
CA GLN A 80 19.76 -19.05 11.16
C GLN A 80 18.88 -18.90 12.39
N GLY A 81 19.13 -19.70 13.43
CA GLY A 81 18.39 -19.61 14.70
C GLY A 81 16.90 -19.94 14.64
N GLY A 82 16.41 -20.55 13.56
CA GLY A 82 14.98 -20.87 13.37
C GLY A 82 14.16 -19.76 12.71
N SER A 83 14.79 -18.66 12.30
CA SER A 83 14.18 -17.60 11.48
C SER A 83 14.77 -17.61 10.07
N GLN A 84 13.95 -17.23 9.09
CA GLN A 84 14.38 -17.02 7.71
C GLN A 84 15.05 -15.65 7.61
N PHE A 85 16.33 -15.62 7.27
CA PHE A 85 17.00 -14.38 6.90
C PHE A 85 16.79 -14.12 5.41
N GLN A 86 16.25 -12.95 5.08
CA GLN A 86 16.04 -12.50 3.71
C GLN A 86 16.77 -11.17 3.52
N THR A 87 17.67 -11.13 2.54
CA THR A 87 18.22 -9.87 2.04
C THR A 87 17.16 -9.20 1.17
N PHE A 88 16.99 -7.89 1.35
CA PHE A 88 16.15 -7.06 0.51
C PHE A 88 16.99 -5.95 -0.11
N GLU A 89 16.56 -5.50 -1.27
CA GLU A 89 17.10 -4.34 -1.98
C GLU A 89 15.89 -3.56 -2.49
N VAL A 90 15.94 -2.23 -2.36
CA VAL A 90 14.87 -1.34 -2.80
C VAL A 90 15.49 -0.05 -3.32
N PHE A 91 15.11 0.37 -4.52
CA PHE A 91 15.61 1.62 -5.10
C PHE A 91 14.90 2.83 -4.51
N ALA A 92 15.55 4.00 -4.59
CA ALA A 92 15.01 5.24 -4.03
C ALA A 92 13.71 5.73 -4.69
N ASP A 93 13.43 5.28 -5.92
CA ASP A 93 12.19 5.55 -6.66
C ASP A 93 11.11 4.47 -6.46
N GLU A 94 11.41 3.38 -5.75
CA GLU A 94 10.49 2.27 -5.43
C GLU A 94 9.79 2.45 -4.09
N TYR A 95 9.35 3.67 -3.79
CA TYR A 95 8.51 3.93 -2.62
C TYR A 95 7.13 3.28 -2.77
N ASP A 96 6.47 3.00 -1.64
CA ASP A 96 5.15 2.35 -1.58
C ASP A 96 4.03 3.33 -1.99
N GLU A 97 3.80 3.42 -3.29
CA GLU A 97 2.87 4.37 -3.92
C GLU A 97 1.40 4.10 -3.54
N ASN A 98 0.61 5.17 -3.44
CA ASN A 98 -0.85 5.11 -3.22
C ASN A 98 -1.29 4.41 -1.92
N ARG A 99 -0.39 4.28 -0.96
CA ARG A 99 -0.64 3.55 0.29
C ARG A 99 -0.56 4.41 1.54
N HIS A 100 0.32 5.39 1.54
CA HIS A 100 0.62 6.22 2.70
C HIS A 100 0.29 7.68 2.42
N PHE A 101 -0.54 8.31 3.26
CA PHE A 101 -1.01 9.67 3.05
C PHE A 101 -1.03 10.50 4.33
N PHE A 102 -0.47 11.70 4.27
CA PHE A 102 -0.69 12.73 5.30
C PHE A 102 -2.16 13.14 5.33
N LEU A 103 -2.67 13.47 6.51
CA LEU A 103 -4.07 13.90 6.65
C LEU A 103 -4.30 15.30 6.06
N THR A 104 -3.32 16.20 6.20
CA THR A 104 -3.39 17.60 5.75
C THR A 104 -2.01 18.13 5.36
N HIS A 105 -1.95 19.30 4.72
CA HIS A 105 -0.67 19.98 4.49
C HIS A 105 0.02 20.44 5.76
N TYR A 106 -0.74 20.71 6.84
CA TYR A 106 -0.15 20.96 8.16
C TYR A 106 0.69 19.75 8.61
N ASN A 107 0.12 18.54 8.55
CA ASN A 107 0.85 17.32 8.92
C ASN A 107 2.07 17.07 8.02
N ARG A 108 1.93 17.32 6.71
CA ARG A 108 3.05 17.20 5.76
C ARG A 108 4.20 18.15 6.10
N ASN A 109 3.90 19.41 6.40
CA ASN A 109 4.92 20.44 6.61
C ASN A 109 5.63 20.32 7.97
N HIS A 110 4.98 19.71 8.97
CA HIS A 110 5.54 19.54 10.31
C HIS A 110 6.13 18.14 10.57
N PHE A 111 6.14 17.25 9.58
CA PHE A 111 6.54 15.85 9.79
C PHE A 111 8.00 15.72 10.22
N GLU A 112 8.92 16.37 9.50
CA GLU A 112 10.35 16.31 9.76
C GLU A 112 10.71 17.01 11.09
N ASP A 113 10.11 18.18 11.35
CA ASP A 113 10.34 18.95 12.58
C ASP A 113 9.86 18.17 13.82
N ALA A 114 8.71 17.50 13.72
CA ALA A 114 8.18 16.65 14.78
C ALA A 114 9.09 15.45 15.10
N LEU A 115 9.91 15.00 14.14
CA LEU A 115 10.83 13.87 14.26
C LEU A 115 12.28 14.29 14.54
N SER A 116 12.56 15.57 14.75
CA SER A 116 13.92 16.09 14.94
C SER A 116 14.67 15.57 16.19
N ASP A 117 13.96 14.98 17.16
CA ASP A 117 14.51 14.61 18.48
C ASP A 117 14.00 13.23 18.95
N LEU A 118 14.13 12.25 18.05
CA LEU A 118 13.75 10.87 18.33
C LEU A 118 14.43 10.34 19.61
N PRO A 119 13.71 9.56 20.45
CA PRO A 119 12.39 8.97 20.20
C PRO A 119 11.19 9.86 20.58
N GLN A 120 11.41 11.10 21.05
CA GLN A 120 10.33 12.01 21.43
C GLN A 120 9.75 12.69 20.18
N ILE A 121 8.44 12.60 19.98
CA ILE A 121 7.75 13.27 18.87
C ILE A 121 7.32 14.67 19.32
N LYS A 122 7.83 15.72 18.69
CA LYS A 122 7.60 17.12 19.04
C LYS A 122 6.33 17.67 18.41
N THR A 123 5.17 17.30 18.94
CA THR A 123 3.88 17.83 18.48
C THR A 123 2.81 17.78 19.56
N LEU A 124 1.89 18.74 19.54
CA LEU A 124 0.67 18.73 20.36
C LEU A 124 -0.54 18.19 19.60
N PHE A 125 -0.40 17.96 18.28
CA PHE A 125 -1.42 17.36 17.44
C PHE A 125 -1.60 15.89 17.82
N THR A 126 -2.84 15.46 18.06
CA THR A 126 -3.20 14.06 18.31
C THR A 126 -4.57 13.76 17.69
N VAL A 127 -4.61 12.89 16.69
CA VAL A 127 -5.88 12.37 16.13
C VAL A 127 -6.61 11.57 17.19
N GLN A 128 -7.88 11.91 17.42
CA GLN A 128 -8.75 11.25 18.39
C GLN A 128 -9.73 10.29 17.72
N ASN A 129 -10.21 10.68 16.54
CA ASN A 129 -11.17 9.91 15.75
C ASN A 129 -10.89 10.11 14.26
N ILE A 130 -10.98 9.05 13.47
CA ILE A 130 -10.75 9.10 12.03
C ILE A 130 -11.61 8.08 11.29
N GLN A 131 -12.19 8.54 10.18
CA GLN A 131 -12.92 7.74 9.22
C GLN A 131 -12.26 7.86 7.86
N VAL A 132 -11.98 6.71 7.25
CA VAL A 132 -11.39 6.63 5.91
C VAL A 132 -12.43 6.05 4.96
N TRP A 133 -12.62 6.70 3.83
CA TRP A 133 -13.60 6.35 2.82
C TRP A 133 -12.90 6.09 1.50
N VAL A 134 -13.24 4.97 0.85
CA VAL A 134 -12.70 4.59 -0.46
C VAL A 134 -13.84 4.31 -1.41
N THR A 135 -13.72 4.72 -2.68
CA THR A 135 -14.68 4.40 -3.75
C THR A 135 -15.04 2.90 -3.73
N ASP A 136 -16.33 2.61 -3.66
CA ASP A 136 -16.82 1.24 -3.68
C ASP A 136 -16.85 0.69 -5.11
N THR A 137 -16.00 -0.29 -5.39
CA THR A 137 -15.91 -1.00 -6.67
C THR A 137 -16.51 -2.40 -6.61
N ARG A 138 -16.89 -2.88 -5.42
CA ARG A 138 -17.30 -4.27 -5.19
C ARG A 138 -18.79 -4.41 -4.82
N ASN A 139 -19.56 -3.33 -4.94
CA ASN A 139 -20.96 -3.27 -4.49
C ASN A 139 -21.09 -3.86 -3.09
N ALA A 140 -20.34 -3.31 -2.15
CA ALA A 140 -20.50 -3.71 -0.75
C ALA A 140 -21.97 -3.48 -0.32
N THR A 141 -22.37 -4.08 0.79
CA THR A 141 -23.75 -4.00 1.27
C THR A 141 -23.90 -3.20 2.57
N GLU A 142 -22.77 -2.84 3.19
CA GLU A 142 -22.71 -2.18 4.51
C GLU A 142 -21.73 -1.01 4.49
N ASN A 143 -22.00 -0.01 5.35
CA ASN A 143 -21.17 1.19 5.56
C ASN A 143 -20.84 1.94 4.26
N ILE A 144 -21.82 2.04 3.37
CA ILE A 144 -21.72 2.79 2.11
C ILE A 144 -22.40 4.13 2.26
N ARG A 145 -21.74 5.17 1.75
CA ARG A 145 -22.29 6.51 1.66
C ARG A 145 -21.93 7.18 0.35
N ASN A 146 -22.82 8.05 -0.13
CA ASN A 146 -22.39 9.04 -1.10
C ASN A 146 -21.53 10.07 -0.38
N ILE A 147 -20.32 10.28 -0.85
CA ILE A 147 -19.41 11.28 -0.32
C ILE A 147 -19.07 12.29 -1.42
N VAL A 148 -18.70 13.48 -0.98
CA VAL A 148 -18.00 14.47 -1.79
C VAL A 148 -16.67 14.72 -1.09
N ALA A 149 -15.62 14.18 -1.70
CA ALA A 149 -14.25 14.37 -1.25
C ALA A 149 -13.72 15.67 -1.85
N ILE A 150 -13.27 16.60 -1.01
CA ILE A 150 -12.86 17.94 -1.42
C ILE A 150 -11.38 18.11 -1.07
N ALA A 151 -10.55 18.50 -2.04
CA ALA A 151 -9.10 18.63 -1.87
C ALA A 151 -8.76 19.61 -0.74
N ASP A 152 -9.35 20.81 -0.82
CA ASP A 152 -8.98 21.93 0.02
C ASP A 152 -9.79 22.01 1.32
N LEU A 153 -10.63 21.00 1.63
CA LEU A 153 -11.39 21.02 2.86
C LEU A 153 -10.43 21.00 4.06
N GLY A 154 -10.59 22.01 4.92
CA GLY A 154 -9.76 22.21 6.10
C GLY A 154 -8.31 22.63 5.85
N GLU A 155 -7.93 22.96 4.62
CA GLU A 155 -6.60 23.47 4.30
C GLU A 155 -6.47 24.97 4.60
N THR A 156 -5.29 25.35 5.08
CA THR A 156 -5.04 26.69 5.63
C THR A 156 -4.12 27.57 4.78
N THR A 157 -3.34 26.98 3.89
CA THR A 157 -2.28 27.70 3.15
C THR A 157 -2.22 27.30 1.69
N ARG A 158 -2.15 25.99 1.41
CA ARG A 158 -1.99 25.46 0.06
C ARG A 158 -3.30 24.89 -0.45
N THR A 159 -3.82 25.49 -1.51
CA THR A 159 -5.13 25.16 -2.12
C THR A 159 -4.96 24.78 -3.59
N THR A 160 -5.81 23.86 -4.04
CA THR A 160 -5.94 23.42 -5.44
C THR A 160 -6.82 24.38 -6.25
N ASN A 161 -7.85 24.95 -5.62
CA ASN A 161 -8.83 25.78 -6.30
C ASN A 161 -8.36 27.24 -6.46
N THR A 162 -8.79 27.88 -7.55
CA THR A 162 -8.44 29.27 -7.87
C THR A 162 -9.55 30.27 -7.51
N ASN A 163 -10.58 29.85 -6.76
CA ASN A 163 -11.68 30.75 -6.42
C ASN A 163 -11.26 31.64 -5.24
N PRO A 164 -11.19 32.98 -5.41
CA PRO A 164 -10.77 33.88 -4.34
C PRO A 164 -11.69 33.83 -3.11
N ASP A 165 -12.97 33.52 -3.29
CA ASP A 165 -13.96 33.46 -2.21
C ASP A 165 -13.91 32.14 -1.41
N LEU A 166 -13.03 31.20 -1.80
CA LEU A 166 -12.80 29.93 -1.11
C LEU A 166 -11.39 29.86 -0.51
N GLN A 167 -10.59 30.91 -0.64
CA GLN A 167 -9.24 30.91 -0.10
C GLN A 167 -9.27 31.07 1.42
N PRO A 168 -8.29 30.48 2.14
CA PRO A 168 -8.08 30.74 3.55
C PRO A 168 -7.99 32.25 3.84
N PRO A 169 -8.50 32.70 4.99
CA PRO A 169 -8.40 34.10 5.39
C PRO A 169 -6.94 34.51 5.63
N ALA A 170 -6.63 35.80 5.42
CA ALA A 170 -5.29 36.33 5.64
C ALA A 170 -4.79 36.20 7.09
N VAL A 171 -5.72 36.19 8.05
CA VAL A 171 -5.45 35.84 9.45
C VAL A 171 -6.09 34.48 9.69
N PRO A 172 -5.31 33.44 10.04
CA PRO A 172 -5.84 32.12 10.32
C PRO A 172 -6.87 32.17 11.45
N VAL A 173 -7.92 31.34 11.34
CA VAL A 173 -8.94 31.21 12.39
C VAL A 173 -8.35 30.59 13.66
N TYR A 174 -7.48 29.60 13.46
CA TYR A 174 -6.78 28.89 14.52
C TYR A 174 -5.30 28.76 14.17
N THR A 175 -4.45 28.86 15.18
CA THR A 175 -3.00 28.70 15.03
C THR A 175 -2.43 27.82 16.11
N ASP A 176 -1.31 27.20 15.78
CA ASP A 176 -0.47 26.45 16.68
C ASP A 176 0.31 27.41 17.64
N LEU A 177 1.16 26.87 18.52
CA LEU A 177 1.95 27.68 19.46
C LEU A 177 3.01 28.58 18.80
N ASN A 178 3.41 28.27 17.56
CA ASN A 178 4.38 29.03 16.78
C ASN A 178 3.71 30.04 15.83
N GLY A 179 2.37 30.05 15.78
CA GLY A 179 1.58 30.91 14.90
C GLY A 179 1.25 30.27 13.55
N ASP A 180 1.58 29.00 13.34
CA ASP A 180 1.26 28.27 12.12
C ASP A 180 -0.23 27.93 12.05
N PRO A 181 -0.89 28.08 10.88
CA PRO A 181 -2.33 27.85 10.77
C PRO A 181 -2.74 26.39 11.00
N LEU A 182 -3.72 26.15 11.88
CA LEU A 182 -4.24 24.80 12.16
C LEU A 182 -5.39 24.39 11.21
N PRO A 183 -5.42 23.13 10.74
CA PRO A 183 -6.48 22.64 9.86
C PRO A 183 -7.81 22.46 10.61
N ASP A 184 -8.89 23.00 10.08
CA ASP A 184 -10.23 22.88 10.66
C ASP A 184 -11.27 23.10 9.57
N ASN A 185 -12.49 22.59 9.74
CA ASN A 185 -13.60 22.86 8.82
C ASN A 185 -13.80 24.36 8.54
N ASN A 186 -13.45 25.24 9.49
CA ASN A 186 -13.51 26.70 9.34
C ASN A 186 -12.19 27.35 8.88
N ALA A 187 -11.13 26.58 8.60
CA ALA A 187 -9.85 27.09 8.11
C ALA A 187 -9.98 27.85 6.78
N ASN A 188 -11.02 27.54 6.00
CA ASN A 188 -11.39 28.28 4.81
C ASN A 188 -12.92 28.32 4.63
N PRO A 189 -13.46 29.17 3.72
CA PRO A 189 -14.91 29.33 3.56
C PRO A 189 -15.66 28.13 2.97
N ILE A 190 -14.97 27.07 2.52
CA ILE A 190 -15.60 25.98 1.75
C ILE A 190 -16.70 25.31 2.55
N TYR A 191 -16.41 24.85 3.77
CA TYR A 191 -17.39 24.11 4.59
C TYR A 191 -18.61 24.98 4.92
N GLY A 192 -18.39 26.22 5.37
CA GLY A 192 -19.47 27.16 5.67
C GLY A 192 -20.37 27.43 4.46
N LYS A 193 -19.80 27.57 3.25
CA LYS A 193 -20.58 27.74 2.02
C LYS A 193 -21.37 26.50 1.64
N LEU A 194 -20.81 25.30 1.84
CA LEU A 194 -21.55 24.05 1.61
C LEU A 194 -22.78 24.00 2.51
N LEU A 195 -22.62 24.28 3.80
CA LEU A 195 -23.73 24.26 4.75
C LEU A 195 -24.81 25.31 4.48
N ALA A 196 -24.42 26.47 3.93
CA ALA A 196 -25.34 27.55 3.61
C ALA A 196 -26.33 27.20 2.48
N ASP A 197 -25.96 26.30 1.57
CA ASP A 197 -26.80 25.87 0.45
C ASP A 197 -27.22 24.40 0.58
N ARG A 198 -28.48 24.17 0.94
CA ARG A 198 -29.06 22.82 1.07
C ARG A 198 -28.93 21.95 -0.18
N ARG A 199 -28.78 22.55 -1.37
CA ARG A 199 -28.63 21.82 -2.63
C ARG A 199 -27.27 21.12 -2.74
N THR A 200 -26.24 21.64 -2.06
CA THR A 200 -24.93 20.98 -1.99
C THR A 200 -24.99 19.68 -1.20
N ARG A 201 -25.99 19.51 -0.33
CA ARG A 201 -26.19 18.27 0.41
C ARG A 201 -26.82 17.17 -0.43
N THR A 202 -27.54 17.51 -1.50
CA THR A 202 -28.32 16.55 -2.29
C THR A 202 -27.47 15.89 -3.37
N VAL A 203 -27.47 14.55 -3.41
CA VAL A 203 -26.68 13.73 -4.36
C VAL A 203 -26.85 14.18 -5.82
N GLU A 204 -28.07 14.48 -6.24
CA GLU A 204 -28.38 14.85 -7.64
C GLU A 204 -27.94 16.27 -8.02
N LYS A 205 -27.76 17.16 -7.04
CA LYS A 205 -27.53 18.59 -7.27
C LYS A 205 -26.10 19.03 -6.97
N VAL A 206 -25.44 18.36 -6.03
CA VAL A 206 -24.14 18.79 -5.48
C VAL A 206 -23.08 19.06 -6.56
N VAL A 207 -22.96 18.19 -7.55
CA VAL A 207 -21.96 18.36 -8.63
C VAL A 207 -22.22 19.64 -9.43
N ASN A 208 -23.49 19.95 -9.73
CA ASN A 208 -23.84 21.15 -10.47
C ASN A 208 -23.66 22.42 -9.63
N GLU A 209 -23.95 22.37 -8.33
CA GLU A 209 -23.73 23.52 -7.44
C GLU A 209 -22.23 23.81 -7.25
N LEU A 210 -21.41 22.78 -7.06
CA LEU A 210 -19.95 22.93 -6.90
C LEU A 210 -19.26 23.44 -8.17
N ARG A 211 -19.73 23.04 -9.34
CA ARG A 211 -19.26 23.58 -10.63
C ARG A 211 -19.86 24.95 -10.96
N GLY A 212 -20.93 25.32 -10.27
CA GLY A 212 -21.65 26.57 -10.47
C GLY A 212 -20.87 27.80 -9.98
N PRO A 213 -21.36 29.01 -10.28
CA PRO A 213 -20.63 30.26 -10.02
C PRO A 213 -20.30 30.53 -8.55
N ASN A 214 -21.04 29.92 -7.60
CA ASN A 214 -20.82 30.12 -6.16
C ASN A 214 -19.51 29.47 -5.66
N PHE A 215 -19.08 28.40 -6.33
CA PHE A 215 -17.94 27.57 -5.94
C PHE A 215 -16.88 27.52 -7.04
N ASN A 216 -17.28 27.45 -8.31
CA ASN A 216 -16.41 27.40 -9.48
C ASN A 216 -15.31 26.31 -9.36
N LEU A 217 -15.69 25.16 -8.81
CA LEU A 217 -14.80 24.03 -8.62
C LEU A 217 -14.87 23.07 -9.80
N GLN A 218 -13.76 22.40 -10.08
CA GLN A 218 -13.62 21.42 -11.13
C GLN A 218 -13.60 20.01 -10.53
N GLN A 219 -14.51 19.16 -11.01
CA GLN A 219 -14.49 17.74 -10.64
C GLN A 219 -13.22 17.07 -11.21
N GLY A 220 -12.60 16.19 -10.43
CA GLY A 220 -11.33 15.54 -10.77
C GLY A 220 -10.08 16.31 -10.32
N ARG A 221 -10.22 17.61 -10.04
CA ARG A 221 -9.15 18.47 -9.50
C ARG A 221 -9.44 18.90 -8.07
N ASP A 222 -10.56 19.61 -7.89
CA ASP A 222 -10.90 20.27 -6.63
C ASP A 222 -11.81 19.40 -5.74
N PHE A 223 -12.61 18.54 -6.36
CA PHE A 223 -13.48 17.60 -5.66
C PHE A 223 -13.80 16.35 -6.48
N GLU A 224 -14.28 15.32 -5.79
CA GLU A 224 -14.87 14.12 -6.39
C GLU A 224 -16.16 13.74 -5.68
N LYS A 225 -17.20 13.39 -6.45
CA LYS A 225 -18.42 12.77 -5.92
C LYS A 225 -18.39 11.29 -6.22
N VAL A 226 -18.37 10.46 -5.18
CA VAL A 226 -18.35 8.99 -5.32
C VAL A 226 -19.29 8.33 -4.33
N THR A 227 -19.72 7.11 -4.67
CA THR A 227 -20.22 6.18 -3.68
C THR A 227 -19.02 5.50 -3.06
N ALA A 228 -18.84 5.67 -1.75
CA ALA A 228 -17.69 5.16 -1.02
C ALA A 228 -18.12 4.26 0.12
N ARG A 229 -17.25 3.31 0.46
CA ARG A 229 -17.38 2.48 1.64
C ARG A 229 -16.40 2.99 2.70
N GLN A 230 -16.85 3.03 3.94
CA GLN A 230 -15.99 3.27 5.08
C GLN A 230 -15.08 2.06 5.30
N LEU A 231 -13.77 2.30 5.41
CA LEU A 231 -12.81 1.26 5.77
C LEU A 231 -12.95 0.90 7.24
N SER A 232 -12.87 -0.39 7.55
CA SER A 232 -12.81 -0.84 8.94
C SER A 232 -11.43 -0.51 9.55
N PRO A 233 -11.32 -0.47 10.89
CA PRO A 233 -10.03 -0.25 11.56
C PRO A 233 -8.94 -1.30 11.26
N THR A 234 -9.28 -2.44 10.64
CA THR A 234 -8.28 -3.44 10.20
C THR A 234 -7.76 -3.18 8.79
N GLU A 235 -8.48 -2.38 8.00
CA GLU A 235 -8.16 -2.07 6.61
C GLU A 235 -7.21 -0.88 6.44
N PHE A 236 -6.91 -0.16 7.53
CA PHE A 236 -5.91 0.90 7.56
C PHE A 236 -5.29 1.02 8.95
N THR A 237 -4.12 1.66 9.02
CA THR A 237 -3.53 2.15 10.27
C THR A 237 -3.31 3.66 10.15
N TYR A 238 -3.10 4.33 11.27
CA TYR A 238 -2.75 5.74 11.27
C TYR A 238 -1.80 6.07 12.42
N HIS A 239 -1.00 7.11 12.25
CA HIS A 239 -0.15 7.63 13.32
C HIS A 239 -0.83 8.86 13.96
N PRO A 240 -1.28 8.77 15.22
CA PRO A 240 -2.10 9.82 15.84
C PRO A 240 -1.37 11.16 15.96
N ASN A 241 -0.07 11.16 16.29
CA ASN A 241 0.67 12.40 16.48
C ASN A 241 1.20 13.03 15.17
N LEU A 242 1.68 12.21 14.24
CA LEU A 242 2.23 12.68 12.96
C LEU A 242 1.16 12.95 11.91
N GLY A 243 -0.05 12.40 12.08
CA GLY A 243 -1.18 12.67 11.19
C GLY A 243 -0.96 12.15 9.79
N PHE A 244 -0.78 10.83 9.65
CA PHE A 244 -0.84 10.13 8.37
C PHE A 244 -1.56 8.78 8.53
N ILE A 245 -2.11 8.28 7.42
CA ILE A 245 -2.71 6.95 7.32
C ILE A 245 -1.85 6.05 6.44
N SER A 246 -1.94 4.74 6.68
CA SER A 246 -1.40 3.69 5.84
C SER A 246 -2.50 2.69 5.52
N LEU A 247 -2.78 2.48 4.24
CA LEU A 247 -3.86 1.61 3.78
C LEU A 247 -3.38 0.16 3.70
N ASN A 248 -4.12 -0.75 4.31
CA ASN A 248 -3.83 -2.19 4.24
C ASN A 248 -4.57 -2.87 3.07
N VAL A 249 -5.37 -2.11 2.34
CA VAL A 249 -6.09 -2.54 1.14
C VAL A 249 -5.42 -1.98 -0.10
N ASN A 250 -5.44 -2.74 -1.19
CA ASN A 250 -4.95 -2.26 -2.47
C ASN A 250 -5.91 -1.21 -3.03
N ILE A 251 -5.41 0.00 -3.29
CA ILE A 251 -6.17 1.09 -3.89
C ILE A 251 -5.88 1.13 -5.39
N GLN A 252 -6.92 1.05 -6.20
CA GLN A 252 -6.78 1.19 -7.65
C GLN A 252 -6.48 2.64 -8.04
N PRO A 253 -5.77 2.87 -9.17
CA PRO A 253 -5.40 4.22 -9.61
C PRO A 253 -6.58 5.18 -9.80
N ASP A 254 -7.77 4.68 -10.11
CA ASP A 254 -9.00 5.46 -10.32
C ASP A 254 -9.85 5.61 -9.05
N GLN A 255 -9.51 4.95 -7.94
CA GLN A 255 -10.27 5.06 -6.70
C GLN A 255 -9.93 6.35 -5.94
N VAL A 256 -10.98 6.99 -5.41
CA VAL A 256 -10.88 8.15 -4.53
C VAL A 256 -10.67 7.68 -3.10
N VAL A 257 -9.76 8.35 -2.39
CA VAL A 257 -9.56 8.20 -0.94
C VAL A 257 -9.91 9.51 -0.27
N GLY A 258 -10.88 9.46 0.64
CA GLY A 258 -11.29 10.61 1.45
C GLY A 258 -11.24 10.29 2.94
N ILE A 259 -11.10 11.33 3.77
CA ILE A 259 -11.05 11.22 5.22
C ILE A 259 -11.93 12.27 5.90
N ALA A 260 -12.44 11.91 7.07
CA ALA A 260 -12.92 12.85 8.05
C ALA A 260 -12.32 12.49 9.40
N PHE A 261 -11.86 13.48 10.16
CA PHE A 261 -11.18 13.22 11.41
C PHE A 261 -11.35 14.37 12.40
N GLU A 262 -11.20 14.01 13.67
CA GLU A 262 -11.13 14.92 14.81
C GLU A 262 -9.76 14.76 15.46
N TYR A 263 -9.17 15.88 15.85
CA TYR A 263 -7.88 15.88 16.53
C TYR A 263 -7.87 16.91 17.64
N SER A 264 -7.03 16.69 18.63
CA SER A 264 -6.71 17.70 19.64
C SER A 264 -5.39 18.38 19.33
N TYR A 265 -5.31 19.68 19.59
CA TYR A 265 -4.05 20.39 19.72
C TYR A 265 -4.02 21.06 21.09
N GLY A 266 -3.21 20.51 22.01
CA GLY A 266 -3.31 20.84 23.43
C GLY A 266 -4.69 20.49 23.97
N ASP A 267 -5.39 21.45 24.58
CA ASP A 267 -6.70 21.25 25.20
C ASP A 267 -7.89 21.51 24.25
N SER A 268 -7.64 21.92 23.01
CA SER A 268 -8.68 22.26 22.03
C SER A 268 -8.87 21.13 21.02
N VAL A 269 -10.12 20.89 20.62
CA VAL A 269 -10.50 19.88 19.62
C VAL A 269 -10.92 20.58 18.33
N TYR A 270 -10.48 20.02 17.22
CA TYR A 270 -10.68 20.52 15.87
C TYR A 270 -11.16 19.38 14.98
N GLN A 271 -11.84 19.72 13.89
CA GLN A 271 -12.45 18.71 13.01
C GLN A 271 -12.28 19.10 11.55
N VAL A 272 -11.91 18.13 10.72
CA VAL A 272 -11.84 18.27 9.26
C VAL A 272 -12.70 17.21 8.60
N GLY A 273 -13.64 17.64 7.77
CA GLY A 273 -14.68 16.77 7.23
C GLY A 273 -15.80 16.52 8.22
N GLU A 274 -16.76 15.71 7.79
CA GLU A 274 -17.91 15.32 8.58
C GLU A 274 -17.79 13.87 9.02
N ILE A 275 -18.17 13.59 10.26
CA ILE A 275 -18.24 12.24 10.82
C ILE A 275 -19.63 11.66 10.48
N ALA A 276 -19.67 10.41 10.02
CA ALA A 276 -20.87 9.80 9.48
C ALA A 276 -22.03 9.75 10.49
N GLU A 277 -21.70 9.52 11.75
CA GLU A 277 -22.62 9.41 12.89
C GLU A 277 -23.39 10.71 13.14
N ASP A 278 -22.78 11.86 12.85
CA ASP A 278 -23.40 13.18 13.03
C ASP A 278 -24.34 13.55 11.88
N ILE A 279 -24.19 12.90 10.72
CA ILE A 279 -24.97 13.18 9.51
C ILE A 279 -25.72 11.91 9.07
N PRO A 280 -26.92 11.65 9.62
CA PRO A 280 -27.71 10.48 9.26
C PRO A 280 -27.96 10.40 7.75
N GLN A 281 -27.94 9.19 7.21
CA GLN A 281 -28.32 8.96 5.82
C GLN A 281 -29.82 9.20 5.64
N ASN A 282 -30.17 10.00 4.64
CA ASN A 282 -31.56 10.14 4.26
C ASN A 282 -32.02 8.90 3.48
N THR A 283 -33.04 8.22 3.99
CA THR A 283 -33.60 6.99 3.42
C THR A 283 -34.58 7.23 2.28
N ASP A 284 -34.99 8.49 2.05
CA ASP A 284 -35.78 8.87 0.89
C ASP A 284 -34.91 8.91 -0.37
N THR A 285 -35.29 8.09 -1.35
CA THR A 285 -34.62 7.96 -2.66
C THR A 285 -34.50 9.27 -3.44
N THR A 286 -35.36 10.27 -3.16
CA THR A 286 -35.36 11.57 -3.84
C THR A 286 -34.56 12.66 -3.13
N THR A 287 -34.12 12.41 -1.89
CA THR A 287 -33.42 13.40 -1.06
C THR A 287 -32.17 12.85 -0.39
N GLN A 288 -31.57 11.81 -1.01
CA GLN A 288 -30.30 11.24 -0.57
C GLN A 288 -29.24 12.33 -0.38
N ASN A 289 -28.56 12.26 0.77
CA ASN A 289 -27.56 13.23 1.17
C ASN A 289 -26.13 12.72 0.98
N VAL A 290 -25.19 13.66 0.83
CA VAL A 290 -23.75 13.39 0.79
C VAL A 290 -23.06 13.71 2.11
N LEU A 291 -21.94 13.02 2.39
CA LEU A 291 -20.93 13.42 3.39
C LEU A 291 -19.91 14.35 2.73
N PHE A 292 -19.52 15.43 3.40
CA PHE A 292 -18.35 16.20 2.99
C PHE A 292 -17.12 15.70 3.71
N VAL A 293 -16.12 15.26 2.95
CA VAL A 293 -14.86 14.73 3.49
C VAL A 293 -13.68 15.39 2.79
N LYS A 294 -12.51 15.36 3.43
CA LYS A 294 -11.28 15.82 2.81
C LYS A 294 -10.76 14.76 1.84
N MET A 295 -10.29 15.18 0.66
CA MET A 295 -9.70 14.27 -0.33
C MET A 295 -8.20 14.12 -0.09
N LEU A 296 -7.71 12.87 -0.02
CA LEU A 296 -6.29 12.53 -0.02
C LEU A 296 -5.80 12.11 -1.40
N LYS A 297 -6.67 11.43 -2.16
CA LYS A 297 -6.41 10.97 -3.53
C LYS A 297 -7.67 11.07 -4.37
N GLY A 298 -7.56 11.65 -5.56
CA GLY A 298 -8.62 11.69 -6.56
C GLY A 298 -8.57 10.52 -7.55
N THR A 299 -9.46 10.54 -8.54
CA THR A 299 -9.46 9.59 -9.69
C THR A 299 -8.25 9.79 -10.61
N THR A 300 -7.66 10.98 -10.56
CA THR A 300 -6.39 11.32 -11.19
C THR A 300 -5.47 11.95 -10.14
N GLN A 301 -4.15 11.88 -10.35
CA GLN A 301 -3.15 12.48 -9.48
C GLN A 301 -2.16 13.32 -10.30
N PRO A 302 -2.57 14.51 -10.75
CA PRO A 302 -1.64 15.44 -11.39
C PRO A 302 -0.59 15.92 -10.39
N VAL A 303 0.68 15.85 -10.79
CA VAL A 303 1.84 16.16 -9.93
C VAL A 303 1.95 17.65 -9.56
N ASP A 304 1.26 18.52 -10.29
CA ASP A 304 1.20 19.96 -10.06
C ASP A 304 0.15 20.36 -9.02
N LEU A 305 -0.74 19.44 -8.62
CA LEU A 305 -1.73 19.70 -7.58
C LEU A 305 -1.17 19.45 -6.18
N PRO A 306 -1.57 20.28 -5.19
CA PRO A 306 -1.25 20.06 -3.78
C PRO A 306 -1.58 18.65 -3.26
N THR A 307 -2.64 18.00 -3.73
CA THR A 307 -2.99 16.62 -3.30
C THR A 307 -1.89 15.60 -3.58
N TRP A 308 -1.04 15.81 -4.59
CA TRP A 308 0.15 14.97 -4.85
C TRP A 308 1.13 14.96 -3.67
N ASP A 309 1.20 16.07 -2.93
CA ASP A 309 2.05 16.22 -1.76
C ASP A 309 1.47 15.60 -0.49
N LEU A 310 0.21 15.17 -0.50
CA LEU A 310 -0.33 14.39 0.61
C LEU A 310 0.14 12.93 0.57
N MET A 311 0.51 12.41 -0.61
CA MET A 311 1.10 11.07 -0.73
C MET A 311 2.54 11.06 -0.20
N MET A 312 2.79 10.20 0.78
CA MET A 312 4.12 9.97 1.34
C MET A 312 4.97 9.19 0.34
N LYS A 313 6.23 9.61 0.18
CA LYS A 313 7.21 9.05 -0.78
C LYS A 313 8.48 8.58 -0.07
N ASN A 314 8.36 8.29 1.22
CA ASN A 314 9.46 7.94 2.13
C ASN A 314 9.17 6.64 2.91
N VAL A 315 8.23 5.82 2.43
CA VAL A 315 7.91 4.51 2.98
C VAL A 315 8.20 3.47 1.92
N TYR A 316 8.93 2.42 2.27
CA TYR A 316 9.40 1.38 1.36
C TYR A 316 8.97 0.01 1.89
N SER A 317 8.40 -0.81 1.02
CA SER A 317 8.05 -2.19 1.36
C SER A 317 9.26 -3.09 1.19
N ILE A 318 9.65 -3.79 2.26
CA ILE A 318 10.78 -4.73 2.26
C ILE A 318 10.33 -6.20 2.08
N GLY A 319 9.05 -6.42 1.75
CA GLY A 319 8.50 -7.75 1.48
C GLY A 319 8.47 -8.70 2.69
N ALA A 320 8.73 -8.20 3.90
CA ALA A 320 8.83 -8.99 5.12
C ALA A 320 7.72 -8.65 6.12
N PHE A 321 7.25 -9.67 6.85
CA PHE A 321 6.27 -9.52 7.92
C PHE A 321 6.95 -9.74 9.29
N ASN A 322 6.53 -8.98 10.30
CA ASN A 322 7.00 -9.12 11.69
C ASN A 322 8.54 -9.11 11.83
N VAL A 323 9.17 -8.14 11.18
CA VAL A 323 10.62 -7.98 11.21
C VAL A 323 11.11 -7.74 12.65
N SER A 324 12.02 -8.60 13.10
CA SER A 324 12.71 -8.48 14.39
C SER A 324 13.54 -7.20 14.42
N ARG A 325 13.42 -6.41 15.49
CA ARG A 325 14.18 -5.15 15.63
C ARG A 325 15.67 -5.43 15.79
N GLU A 326 16.04 -6.50 16.50
CA GLU A 326 17.42 -6.87 16.78
C GLU A 326 18.16 -7.36 15.53
N ASP A 327 17.44 -7.96 14.58
CA ASP A 327 18.00 -8.59 13.39
C ASP A 327 17.85 -7.75 12.11
N PHE A 328 17.14 -6.62 12.18
CA PHE A 328 16.99 -5.71 11.05
C PHE A 328 18.25 -4.88 10.83
N LYS A 329 18.78 -4.92 9.60
CA LYS A 329 19.90 -4.08 9.15
C LYS A 329 19.51 -3.42 7.84
N LEU A 330 19.68 -2.10 7.79
CA LEU A 330 19.47 -1.28 6.62
C LEU A 330 20.75 -0.48 6.36
N ASP A 331 21.31 -0.66 5.18
CA ASP A 331 22.44 0.12 4.67
C ASP A 331 21.99 0.85 3.41
N ILE A 332 22.39 2.12 3.29
CA ILE A 332 22.08 2.96 2.12
C ILE A 332 23.34 3.08 1.28
N TYR A 333 23.26 2.65 0.02
CA TYR A 333 24.34 2.73 -0.96
C TYR A 333 24.02 3.79 -2.01
N TYR A 334 25.06 4.45 -2.51
CA TYR A 334 24.98 5.31 -3.70
C TYR A 334 25.77 4.64 -4.81
N GLU A 335 25.10 4.33 -5.91
CA GLU A 335 25.67 3.76 -7.12
C GLU A 335 25.50 4.78 -8.25
N ASP A 336 26.61 5.11 -8.94
CA ASP A 336 26.70 6.16 -9.96
C ASP A 336 26.71 5.58 -11.39
#